data_AF-A0A944N030-F1
#
_entry.id   AF-A0A944N030-F1
#
_cell.length_a   1.000
_cell.length_b   1.000
_cell.length_c   1.000
_cell.angle_alpha   90.00
_cell.angle_beta   90.00
_cell.angle_gamma   90.00
#
_symmetry.space_group_name_H-M   'P 1'
#
loop_
_entity.id
_entity.type
_entity.pdbx_description
1 polymer ?
#
loop_
_entity_poly.entity_id
_entity_poly.type
_entity_poly.pdbx_seq_one_letter_code
_entity_poly.pdbx_strand_id
1 'polypeptide(L)'
;MSTHFKKIGFWKPLAAFDVVLHPGRWRYVFRYPISIRFEDSEWAQHPSVIRWTYSQRSHEKRLLLTFTSENTYKELSYRWRNIASALGRLIRHSPKIEFSDIPVDVSDCTDSSVPENTFRFAKLFSDPHDLIPNPFLLKKTRRAWRSIKWERKQDSLYFRGALTGTLQSFDNSRVAACLAAKKIMNSDCGLSDFPQTPPTFLTTLRSQGLCAETDSTKTLNKHRYLLDIDGNTSSWHRFWLIGTFGCVPIRFET
;
A
#
# COMPACT_ATOMS: atom_id res chain seq x y z
N MET A 1 -3.95 16.66 36.74
CA MET A 1 -5.10 15.76 36.46
C MET A 1 -6.13 16.57 35.68
N SER A 2 -6.68 16.24 34.51
CA SER A 2 -6.56 15.14 33.55
C SER A 2 -6.62 15.81 32.17
N THR A 3 -5.59 15.64 31.33
CA THR A 3 -5.61 16.05 29.92
C THR A 3 -6.44 15.04 29.13
N HIS A 4 -7.76 15.27 29.05
CA HIS A 4 -8.59 14.53 28.12
C HIS A 4 -8.30 15.00 26.69
N PHE A 5 -7.40 14.29 26.02
CA PHE A 5 -7.29 14.31 24.56
C PHE A 5 -8.61 13.82 23.97
N LYS A 6 -9.41 14.74 23.42
CA LYS A 6 -10.57 14.39 22.60
C LYS A 6 -10.05 13.89 21.25
N LYS A 7 -10.25 12.60 20.97
CA LYS A 7 -10.00 11.99 19.66
C LYS A 7 -10.89 12.71 18.64
N ILE A 8 -10.30 13.58 17.82
CA ILE A 8 -11.03 14.20 16.71
C ILE A 8 -11.22 13.12 15.65
N GLY A 9 -12.44 12.60 15.56
CA GLY A 9 -12.85 11.65 14.52
C GLY A 9 -12.72 12.32 13.15
N PHE A 10 -11.97 11.66 12.26
CA PHE A 10 -11.63 12.13 10.91
C PHE A 10 -12.81 12.06 9.91
N TRP A 11 -14.06 12.09 10.39
CA TRP A 11 -15.24 11.78 9.60
C TRP A 11 -16.35 12.81 9.82
N LYS A 12 -16.22 13.98 9.18
CA LYS A 12 -17.36 14.79 8.75
C LYS A 12 -17.06 15.35 7.34
N PRO A 13 -17.86 15.01 6.31
CA PRO A 13 -17.68 15.50 4.93
C PRO A 13 -17.58 17.04 4.85
N LEU A 14 -18.32 17.76 5.70
CA LEU A 14 -18.31 19.23 5.73
C LEU A 14 -16.98 19.84 6.23
N ALA A 15 -16.20 19.13 7.04
CA ALA A 15 -14.88 19.61 7.48
C ALA A 15 -13.80 19.43 6.40
N ALA A 16 -14.04 18.59 5.39
CA ALA A 16 -13.13 18.48 4.24
C ALA A 16 -13.16 19.77 3.42
N PHE A 17 -14.31 20.41 3.23
CA PHE A 17 -14.41 21.68 2.49
C PHE A 17 -13.69 22.84 3.19
N ASP A 18 -13.81 22.98 4.52
CA ASP A 18 -13.06 23.99 5.28
C ASP A 18 -11.54 23.75 5.30
N VAL A 19 -11.09 22.50 5.10
CA VAL A 19 -9.66 22.16 5.01
C VAL A 19 -9.13 22.25 3.57
N VAL A 20 -9.98 22.00 2.57
CA VAL A 20 -9.70 22.19 1.13
C VAL A 20 -9.40 23.67 0.82
N LEU A 21 -9.97 24.61 1.57
CA LEU A 21 -9.81 26.06 1.36
C LEU A 21 -8.66 26.72 2.15
N HIS A 22 -7.93 25.98 2.99
CA HIS A 22 -6.87 26.56 3.83
C HIS A 22 -5.49 25.90 3.63
N PRO A 23 -4.75 26.29 2.57
CA PRO A 23 -3.38 25.84 2.26
C PRO A 23 -2.42 25.86 3.45
N GLY A 24 -2.60 26.78 4.41
CA GLY A 24 -1.79 26.87 5.62
C GLY A 24 -1.87 25.62 6.52
N ARG A 25 -3.03 24.96 6.58
CA ARG A 25 -3.21 23.72 7.36
C ARG A 25 -2.55 22.51 6.69
N TRP A 26 -2.32 22.57 5.38
CA TRP A 26 -1.65 21.51 4.64
C TRP A 26 -0.18 21.39 5.03
N ARG A 27 0.49 22.44 5.52
CA ARG A 27 1.88 22.36 6.00
C ARG A 27 2.08 21.34 7.13
N TYR A 28 1.04 21.08 7.93
CA TYR A 28 1.09 20.10 9.01
C TYR A 28 0.92 18.66 8.53
N VAL A 29 0.26 18.46 7.40
CA VAL A 29 -0.06 17.13 6.84
C VAL A 29 0.91 16.76 5.72
N PHE A 30 1.31 17.74 4.92
CA PHE A 30 2.18 17.63 3.76
C PHE A 30 3.29 18.65 3.82
N ARG A 31 4.42 18.30 3.22
CA ARG A 31 5.57 19.21 3.10
C ARG A 31 5.44 20.20 1.94
N TYR A 32 4.36 20.11 1.17
CA TYR A 32 4.08 20.92 -0.02
C TYR A 32 2.58 21.26 -0.09
N PRO A 33 2.17 22.45 -0.56
CA PRO A 33 0.75 22.81 -0.68
C PRO A 33 0.02 21.91 -1.70
N ILE A 34 -1.15 21.41 -1.30
CA ILE A 34 -2.01 20.55 -2.12
C ILE A 34 -3.38 21.22 -2.27
N SER A 35 -3.95 21.11 -3.46
CA SER A 35 -5.33 21.45 -3.78
C SER A 35 -6.08 20.19 -4.20
N ILE A 36 -7.35 20.09 -3.83
CA ILE A 36 -8.22 18.95 -4.17
C ILE A 36 -9.40 19.47 -4.97
N ARG A 37 -9.73 18.77 -6.05
CA ARG A 37 -10.90 19.00 -6.89
C ARG A 37 -11.68 17.70 -7.01
N PHE A 38 -12.99 17.82 -7.09
CA PHE A 38 -13.88 16.73 -7.49
C PHE A 38 -14.47 17.07 -8.85
N GLU A 39 -14.43 16.13 -9.78
CA GLU A 39 -14.86 16.35 -11.16
C GLU A 39 -15.42 15.06 -11.74
N ASP A 40 -16.63 15.14 -12.26
CA ASP A 40 -17.19 14.09 -13.11
C ASP A 40 -16.48 14.14 -14.46
N SER A 41 -15.81 13.06 -14.84
CA SER A 41 -15.06 12.93 -16.08
C SER A 41 -15.24 11.52 -16.64
N GLU A 42 -14.74 11.23 -17.84
CA GLU A 42 -14.75 9.86 -18.39
C GLU A 42 -14.06 8.86 -17.44
N TRP A 43 -13.10 9.35 -16.66
CA TRP A 43 -12.42 8.62 -15.59
C TRP A 43 -13.29 8.30 -14.37
N ALA A 44 -14.51 8.85 -14.29
CA ALA A 44 -15.44 8.56 -13.20
C ALA A 44 -15.90 7.10 -13.17
N GLN A 45 -15.70 6.38 -14.28
CA GLN A 45 -15.88 4.93 -14.33
C GLN A 45 -14.86 4.17 -13.46
N HIS A 46 -13.70 4.77 -13.15
CA HIS A 46 -12.66 4.18 -12.29
C HIS A 46 -12.46 5.03 -11.04
N PRO A 47 -13.19 4.75 -9.95
CA PRO A 47 -13.11 5.58 -8.76
C PRO A 47 -11.68 5.66 -8.20
N SER A 48 -10.83 4.65 -8.42
CA SER A 48 -9.45 4.64 -7.91
C SER A 48 -8.45 5.53 -8.68
N VAL A 49 -8.83 6.09 -9.82
CA VAL A 49 -7.95 6.96 -10.62
C VAL A 49 -8.02 8.39 -10.10
N ILE A 50 -6.85 8.97 -9.84
CA ILE A 50 -6.68 10.36 -9.42
C ILE A 50 -5.82 11.05 -10.48
N ARG A 51 -6.24 12.23 -10.94
CA ARG A 51 -5.46 13.05 -11.88
C ARG A 51 -4.60 14.06 -11.13
N TRP A 52 -3.33 14.15 -11.51
CA TRP A 52 -2.31 14.93 -10.82
C TRP A 52 -1.82 16.05 -11.72
N THR A 53 -1.88 17.28 -11.23
CA THR A 53 -1.42 18.47 -11.96
C THR A 53 -0.52 19.33 -11.09
N TYR A 54 0.60 19.75 -11.65
CA TYR A 54 1.49 20.76 -11.08
C TYR A 54 1.99 21.67 -12.20
N SER A 55 1.70 22.97 -12.07
CA SER A 55 2.28 24.01 -12.93
C SER A 55 2.79 25.17 -12.09
N GLN A 56 3.94 25.69 -12.48
CA GLN A 56 4.53 26.90 -11.91
C GLN A 56 3.82 28.16 -12.37
N ARG A 57 3.08 28.09 -13.49
CA ARG A 57 2.26 29.20 -14.01
C ARG A 57 1.03 29.46 -13.16
N SER A 58 0.58 28.45 -12.39
CA SER A 58 -0.41 28.69 -11.35
C SER A 58 0.19 29.61 -10.28
N HIS A 59 -0.45 30.75 -10.01
CA HIS A 59 0.02 31.76 -9.05
C HIS A 59 0.34 31.19 -7.66
N GLU A 60 -0.14 29.99 -7.35
CA GLU A 60 -0.06 29.39 -6.03
C GLU A 60 0.94 28.22 -5.92
N LYS A 61 1.61 27.81 -7.00
CA LYS A 61 2.56 26.66 -7.06
C LYS A 61 2.05 25.46 -6.24
N ARG A 62 0.84 24.96 -6.51
CA ARG A 62 0.21 23.87 -5.75
C ARG A 62 0.15 22.58 -6.55
N LEU A 63 0.23 21.45 -5.85
CA LEU A 63 -0.10 20.15 -6.43
C LEU A 63 -1.61 19.96 -6.39
N LEU A 64 -2.27 19.93 -7.55
CA LEU A 64 -3.70 19.70 -7.68
C LEU A 64 -3.97 18.20 -7.88
N LEU A 65 -4.87 17.64 -7.06
CA LEU A 65 -5.39 16.28 -7.17
C LEU A 65 -6.86 16.37 -7.55
N THR A 66 -7.22 15.82 -8.70
CA THR A 66 -8.62 15.74 -9.14
C THR A 66 -9.12 14.31 -8.93
N PHE A 67 -10.17 14.19 -8.12
CA PHE A 67 -10.84 12.94 -7.79
C PHE A 67 -12.17 12.85 -8.53
N THR A 68 -12.57 11.64 -8.88
CA THR A 68 -13.88 11.35 -9.46
C THR A 68 -14.93 10.99 -8.41
N SER A 69 -14.52 10.64 -7.19
CA SER A 69 -15.43 10.31 -6.09
C SER A 69 -14.87 10.72 -4.73
N GLU A 70 -15.75 11.20 -3.84
CA GLU A 70 -15.41 11.47 -2.44
C GLU A 70 -15.06 10.17 -1.68
N ASN A 71 -15.60 9.02 -2.10
CA ASN A 71 -15.30 7.73 -1.47
C ASN A 71 -13.82 7.38 -1.64
N THR A 72 -13.29 7.50 -2.85
CA THR A 72 -11.87 7.29 -3.14
C THR A 72 -10.98 8.20 -2.32
N TYR A 73 -11.34 9.48 -2.24
CA TYR A 73 -10.61 10.46 -1.43
C TYR A 73 -10.45 9.99 0.03
N LYS A 74 -11.50 9.37 0.61
CA LYS A 74 -11.52 8.87 1.98
C LYS A 74 -10.84 7.50 2.12
N GLU A 75 -11.29 6.51 1.37
CA GLU A 75 -10.90 5.10 1.52
C GLU A 75 -9.44 4.85 1.16
N LEU A 76 -8.96 5.51 0.10
CA LEU A 76 -7.59 5.36 -0.38
C LEU A 76 -6.66 6.49 0.11
N SER A 77 -7.08 7.20 1.17
CA SER A 77 -6.39 8.37 1.69
C SER A 77 -4.93 8.14 2.01
N TYR A 78 -4.58 7.00 2.57
CA TYR A 78 -3.20 6.71 2.92
C TYR A 78 -2.29 6.52 1.68
N ARG A 79 -2.84 6.07 0.53
CA ARG A 79 -2.06 5.82 -0.70
C ARG A 79 -1.75 7.12 -1.42
N TRP A 80 -2.79 7.88 -1.76
CA TRP A 80 -2.60 9.16 -2.46
C TRP A 80 -1.80 10.15 -1.60
N ARG A 81 -1.92 10.10 -0.27
CA ARG A 81 -1.10 10.95 0.62
C ARG A 81 0.39 10.68 0.49
N ASN A 82 0.79 9.41 0.37
CA ASN A 82 2.20 9.05 0.24
C ASN A 82 2.76 9.50 -1.10
N ILE A 83 1.99 9.31 -2.19
CA ILE A 83 2.34 9.80 -3.54
C ILE A 83 2.48 11.33 -3.52
N ALA A 84 1.49 12.04 -2.99
CA ALA A 84 1.51 13.51 -2.92
C ALA A 84 2.70 14.04 -2.11
N SER A 85 3.05 13.37 -1.00
CA SER A 85 4.22 13.72 -0.19
C SER A 85 5.53 13.54 -0.96
N ALA A 86 5.64 12.48 -1.77
CA ALA A 86 6.81 12.23 -2.61
C ALA A 86 6.92 13.25 -3.74
N LEU A 87 5.82 13.50 -4.46
CA LEU A 87 5.76 14.53 -5.50
C LEU A 87 6.09 15.92 -4.94
N GLY A 88 5.58 16.27 -3.76
CA GLY A 88 5.92 17.53 -3.10
C GLY A 88 7.41 17.68 -2.77
N ARG A 89 8.12 16.57 -2.48
CA ARG A 89 9.59 16.60 -2.34
C ARG A 89 10.26 16.75 -3.70
N LEU A 90 9.81 16.00 -4.71
CA LEU A 90 10.33 16.08 -6.07
C LEU A 90 10.25 17.51 -6.61
N ILE A 91 9.08 18.15 -6.51
CA ILE A 91 8.83 19.53 -6.91
C ILE A 91 9.80 20.49 -6.21
N ARG A 92 10.02 20.31 -4.91
CA ARG A 92 10.95 21.15 -4.14
C ARG A 92 12.40 21.00 -4.61
N HIS A 93 12.81 19.79 -4.97
CA HIS A 93 14.17 19.49 -5.44
C HIS A 93 14.37 19.80 -6.93
N SER A 94 13.29 19.80 -7.71
CA SER A 94 13.28 19.98 -9.16
C SER A 94 12.37 21.15 -9.52
N PRO A 95 12.81 22.40 -9.32
CA PRO A 95 11.97 23.58 -9.43
C PRO A 95 11.46 23.87 -10.84
N LYS A 96 11.93 23.14 -11.86
CA LYS A 96 11.49 23.24 -13.26
C LYS A 96 10.42 22.21 -13.66
N ILE A 97 10.10 21.26 -12.79
CA ILE A 97 9.13 20.20 -13.13
C ILE A 97 7.74 20.81 -13.32
N GLU A 98 7.04 20.34 -14.34
CA GLU A 98 5.62 20.59 -14.58
C GLU A 98 4.99 19.31 -15.11
N PHE A 99 3.75 19.06 -14.73
CA PHE A 99 2.96 17.95 -15.26
C PHE A 99 1.49 18.34 -15.19
N SER A 100 0.73 17.93 -16.19
CA SER A 100 -0.68 18.28 -16.27
C SER A 100 -1.48 17.02 -16.50
N ASP A 101 -2.52 16.87 -15.69
CA ASP A 101 -3.54 15.85 -15.83
C ASP A 101 -3.04 14.41 -15.93
N ILE A 102 -2.00 14.08 -15.16
CA ILE A 102 -1.42 12.73 -15.15
C ILE A 102 -2.35 11.78 -14.38
N PRO A 103 -2.95 10.76 -15.00
CA PRO A 103 -3.84 9.83 -14.31
C PRO A 103 -3.02 8.76 -13.59
N VAL A 104 -3.31 8.55 -12.30
CA VAL A 104 -2.68 7.53 -11.48
C VAL A 104 -3.75 6.71 -10.76
N ASP A 105 -3.75 5.41 -11.00
CA ASP A 105 -4.57 4.46 -10.27
C ASP A 105 -3.89 4.14 -8.92
N VAL A 106 -4.62 4.41 -7.84
CA VAL A 106 -4.15 4.13 -6.47
C VAL A 106 -4.78 2.86 -5.88
N SER A 107 -5.51 2.06 -6.67
CA SER A 107 -6.00 0.73 -6.25
C SER A 107 -4.88 -0.31 -6.18
N ASP A 108 -5.13 -1.45 -5.51
CA ASP A 108 -4.20 -2.58 -5.40
C ASP A 108 -4.65 -3.78 -6.23
N CYS A 109 -5.50 -3.55 -7.24
CA CYS A 109 -6.01 -4.55 -8.16
C CYS A 109 -5.58 -4.27 -9.60
N THR A 110 -5.43 -5.33 -10.38
CA THR A 110 -5.20 -5.29 -11.83
C THR A 110 -6.53 -5.26 -12.57
N ASP A 111 -7.33 -4.23 -12.29
CA ASP A 111 -8.62 -4.05 -12.95
C ASP A 111 -8.38 -3.68 -14.43
N SER A 112 -8.82 -4.53 -15.34
CA SER A 112 -8.66 -4.34 -16.79
C SER A 112 -9.46 -3.17 -17.35
N SER A 113 -10.42 -2.65 -16.57
CA SER A 113 -11.23 -1.52 -16.99
C SER A 113 -10.48 -0.18 -16.88
N VAL A 114 -9.39 -0.11 -16.12
CA VAL A 114 -8.60 1.13 -15.97
C VAL A 114 -7.94 1.51 -17.30
N PRO A 115 -8.14 2.74 -17.81
CA PRO A 115 -7.64 3.15 -19.11
C PRO A 115 -6.12 3.04 -19.26
N GLU A 116 -5.67 2.70 -20.47
CA GLU A 116 -4.28 2.30 -20.76
C GLU A 116 -3.24 3.38 -20.43
N ASN A 117 -3.60 4.65 -20.59
CA ASN A 117 -2.72 5.80 -20.32
C ASN A 117 -2.57 6.13 -18.81
N THR A 118 -2.94 5.21 -17.93
CA THR A 118 -2.87 5.36 -16.47
C THR A 118 -1.57 4.81 -15.90
N PHE A 119 -0.99 5.52 -14.92
CA PHE A 119 0.11 5.00 -14.13
C PHE A 119 -0.39 4.12 -12.98
N ARG A 120 0.31 3.02 -12.72
CA ARG A 120 0.02 2.06 -11.65
C ARG A 120 1.27 1.80 -10.81
N PHE A 121 1.12 1.22 -9.62
CA PHE A 121 2.29 0.75 -8.85
C PHE A 121 2.55 -0.75 -8.94
N ALA A 122 1.61 -1.50 -9.51
CA ALA A 122 1.74 -2.92 -9.83
C ALA A 122 0.94 -3.19 -11.10
N LYS A 123 1.41 -4.12 -11.92
CA LYS A 123 0.77 -4.49 -13.19
C LYS A 123 1.13 -5.93 -13.56
N LEU A 124 0.31 -6.57 -14.38
CA LEU A 124 0.65 -7.86 -15.00
C LEU A 124 1.65 -7.67 -16.14
N PHE A 125 2.33 -8.74 -16.55
CA PHE A 125 3.34 -8.68 -17.62
C PHE A 125 2.79 -8.08 -18.93
N SER A 126 1.53 -8.37 -19.25
CA SER A 126 0.85 -7.88 -20.46
C SER A 126 0.15 -6.52 -20.29
N ASP A 127 0.14 -5.94 -19.09
CA ASP A 127 -0.58 -4.69 -18.85
C ASP A 127 0.13 -3.50 -19.51
N PRO A 128 -0.60 -2.65 -20.24
CA PRO A 128 -0.02 -1.53 -20.99
C PRO A 128 0.43 -0.37 -20.09
N HIS A 129 0.04 -0.38 -18.82
CA HIS A 129 0.24 0.73 -17.88
C HIS A 129 1.71 0.96 -17.53
N ASP A 130 2.09 2.22 -17.32
CA ASP A 130 3.41 2.57 -16.79
C ASP A 130 3.46 2.48 -15.27
N LEU A 131 4.64 2.19 -14.72
CA LEU A 131 4.83 2.01 -13.28
C LEU A 131 5.32 3.28 -12.57
N ILE A 132 4.70 3.59 -11.43
CA ILE A 132 5.18 4.52 -10.42
C ILE A 132 5.68 3.77 -9.19
N PRO A 133 6.54 4.39 -8.35
CA PRO A 133 6.97 3.78 -7.10
C PRO A 133 5.79 3.44 -6.18
N ASN A 134 5.86 2.27 -5.54
CA ASN A 134 4.81 1.81 -4.63
C ASN A 134 4.57 2.83 -3.48
N PRO A 135 3.32 3.28 -3.25
CA PRO A 135 3.00 4.26 -2.21
C PRO A 135 3.46 3.87 -0.80
N PHE A 136 3.56 2.59 -0.49
CA PHE A 136 4.04 2.11 0.81
C PHE A 136 5.55 2.30 0.99
N LEU A 137 6.32 2.26 -0.10
CA LEU A 137 7.76 2.54 -0.09
C LEU A 137 8.06 4.05 0.00
N LEU A 138 7.14 4.88 -0.49
CA LEU A 138 7.24 6.34 -0.40
C LEU A 138 6.98 6.89 1.01
N LYS A 139 6.39 6.06 1.89
CA LYS A 139 6.14 6.43 3.28
C LYS A 139 7.47 6.64 4.01
N LYS A 140 7.57 7.76 4.75
CA LYS A 140 8.76 8.04 5.57
C LYS A 140 8.92 6.99 6.68
N THR A 141 9.85 6.06 6.52
CA THR A 141 10.28 5.16 7.59
C THR A 141 11.08 5.95 8.63
N ARG A 142 10.65 5.92 9.90
CA ARG A 142 11.25 6.73 10.97
C ARG A 142 12.64 6.23 11.40
N ARG A 143 12.95 4.95 11.17
CA ARG A 143 14.27 4.34 11.42
C ARG A 143 14.49 3.21 10.41
N ALA A 144 15.68 3.17 9.80
CA ALA A 144 16.16 1.97 9.13
C ALA A 144 16.36 0.89 10.19
N TRP A 145 15.74 -0.27 9.98
CA TRP A 145 15.93 -1.39 10.89
C TRP A 145 17.32 -1.98 10.65
N ARG A 146 18.09 -2.19 11.73
CA ARG A 146 19.39 -2.87 11.61
C ARG A 146 19.16 -4.37 11.40
N SER A 147 19.79 -4.93 10.38
CA SER A 147 19.82 -6.38 10.17
C SER A 147 20.48 -7.07 11.37
N ILE A 148 19.90 -8.20 11.77
CA ILE A 148 20.53 -9.15 12.70
C ILE A 148 21.58 -9.94 11.89
N LYS A 149 22.78 -10.13 12.46
CA LYS A 149 23.84 -10.93 11.82
C LYS A 149 23.33 -12.33 11.45
N TRP A 150 23.75 -12.83 10.28
CA TRP A 150 23.28 -14.10 9.71
C TRP A 150 23.38 -15.28 10.68
N GLU A 151 24.48 -15.38 11.42
CA GLU A 151 24.77 -16.47 12.36
C GLU A 151 23.80 -16.48 13.54
N ARG A 152 23.16 -15.33 13.83
CA ARG A 152 22.18 -15.18 14.92
C ARG A 152 20.73 -15.31 14.45
N LYS A 153 20.48 -15.47 13.15
CA LYS A 153 19.15 -15.75 12.62
C LYS A 153 18.82 -17.22 12.79
N GLN A 154 17.56 -17.51 13.07
CA GLN A 154 17.02 -18.85 13.13
C GLN A 154 17.03 -19.48 11.73
N ASP A 155 17.47 -20.73 11.66
CA ASP A 155 17.43 -21.54 10.45
C ASP A 155 16.02 -22.07 10.20
N SER A 156 15.12 -21.15 9.86
CA SER A 156 13.70 -21.41 9.71
C SER A 156 13.09 -20.67 8.53
N LEU A 157 12.08 -21.30 7.94
CA LEU A 157 11.21 -20.73 6.92
C LEU A 157 10.08 -19.96 7.59
N TYR A 158 9.87 -18.69 7.26
CA TYR A 158 8.87 -17.88 7.93
C TYR A 158 7.93 -17.12 6.99
N PHE A 159 6.66 -17.08 7.38
CA PHE A 159 5.61 -16.28 6.75
C PHE A 159 4.52 -15.89 7.75
N ARG A 160 4.15 -14.61 7.73
CA ARG A 160 2.90 -14.10 8.31
C ARG A 160 2.27 -13.15 7.31
N GLY A 161 1.05 -13.39 6.89
CA GLY A 161 0.39 -12.53 5.92
C GLY A 161 -1.12 -12.67 5.94
N ALA A 162 -1.81 -11.64 5.49
CA ALA A 162 -3.24 -11.67 5.29
C ALA A 162 -3.60 -12.66 4.15
N LEU A 163 -4.77 -13.28 4.22
CA LEU A 163 -5.36 -13.99 3.09
C LEU A 163 -5.93 -12.97 2.09
N THR A 164 -5.07 -12.47 1.22
CA THR A 164 -5.43 -11.55 0.13
C THR A 164 -5.25 -12.26 -1.22
N GLY A 165 -5.82 -11.69 -2.27
CA GLY A 165 -5.89 -12.31 -3.59
C GLY A 165 -7.34 -12.57 -3.97
N THR A 166 -7.56 -12.85 -5.26
CA THR A 166 -8.89 -13.06 -5.84
C THR A 166 -9.58 -14.33 -5.35
N LEU A 167 -8.79 -15.34 -4.94
CA LEU A 167 -9.30 -16.64 -4.51
C LEU A 167 -9.34 -16.73 -2.98
N GLN A 168 -10.51 -17.05 -2.43
CA GLN A 168 -10.71 -17.39 -1.02
C GLN A 168 -10.90 -18.91 -0.88
N SER A 169 -9.94 -19.67 -1.41
CA SER A 169 -9.93 -21.14 -1.46
C SER A 169 -8.53 -21.69 -1.16
N PHE A 170 -8.40 -23.02 -1.19
CA PHE A 170 -7.10 -23.70 -1.09
C PHE A 170 -6.17 -23.45 -2.27
N ASP A 171 -6.70 -22.97 -3.40
CA ASP A 171 -5.92 -22.61 -4.59
C ASP A 171 -5.23 -21.25 -4.44
N ASN A 172 -5.55 -20.49 -3.39
CA ASN A 172 -4.81 -19.27 -3.08
C ASN A 172 -3.36 -19.61 -2.71
N SER A 173 -2.40 -19.00 -3.40
CA SER A 173 -0.96 -19.26 -3.23
C SER A 173 -0.47 -19.12 -1.78
N ARG A 174 -1.07 -18.22 -0.98
CA ARG A 174 -0.72 -18.07 0.44
C ARG A 174 -1.20 -19.25 1.28
N VAL A 175 -2.39 -19.77 0.99
CA VAL A 175 -2.92 -20.97 1.66
C VAL A 175 -2.08 -22.18 1.29
N ALA A 176 -1.82 -22.37 -0.01
CA ALA A 176 -1.01 -23.47 -0.52
C ALA A 176 0.41 -23.45 0.07
N ALA A 177 1.05 -22.28 0.15
CA ALA A 177 2.38 -22.14 0.74
C ALA A 177 2.39 -22.45 2.24
N CYS A 178 1.40 -21.97 3.01
CA CYS A 178 1.28 -22.30 4.43
C CYS A 178 1.06 -23.81 4.64
N LEU A 179 0.26 -24.46 3.80
CA LEU A 179 0.06 -25.91 3.84
C LEU A 179 1.35 -26.68 3.51
N ALA A 180 2.07 -26.28 2.47
CA ALA A 180 3.34 -26.88 2.09
C ALA A 180 4.40 -26.70 3.21
N ALA A 181 4.43 -25.53 3.83
CA ALA A 181 5.36 -25.21 4.91
C ALA A 181 5.21 -26.16 6.12
N LYS A 182 4.00 -26.68 6.41
CA LYS A 182 3.81 -27.67 7.51
C LYS A 182 4.63 -28.95 7.34
N LYS A 183 5.07 -29.26 6.12
CA LYS A 183 5.92 -30.43 5.83
C LYS A 183 7.42 -30.13 5.95
N ILE A 184 7.79 -28.86 6.11
CA ILE A 184 9.17 -28.39 6.20
C ILE A 184 9.55 -28.30 7.68
N MET A 185 10.65 -28.94 8.06
CA MET A 185 11.20 -28.82 9.42
C MET A 185 11.59 -27.37 9.72
N ASN A 186 11.33 -26.91 10.94
CA ASN A 186 11.60 -25.54 11.37
C ASN A 186 10.90 -24.48 10.49
N SER A 187 9.65 -24.72 10.10
CA SER A 187 8.82 -23.71 9.45
C SER A 187 7.89 -23.03 10.46
N ASP A 188 7.70 -21.74 10.25
CA ASP A 188 6.74 -20.93 10.98
C ASP A 188 5.97 -20.04 9.98
N CYS A 189 5.00 -20.65 9.30
CA CYS A 189 4.20 -20.01 8.27
C CYS A 189 2.72 -20.05 8.65
N GLY A 190 2.04 -18.91 8.55
CA GLY A 190 0.62 -18.81 8.89
C GLY A 190 -0.08 -17.57 8.34
N LEU A 191 -1.40 -17.65 8.25
CA LEU A 191 -2.28 -16.57 7.81
C LEU A 191 -2.72 -15.75 9.03
N SER A 192 -2.48 -14.44 9.00
CA SER A 192 -2.63 -13.57 10.17
C SER A 192 -3.84 -12.64 10.13
N ASP A 193 -4.46 -12.51 8.96
CA ASP A 193 -5.64 -11.66 8.72
C ASP A 193 -6.46 -12.26 7.57
N PHE A 194 -7.77 -12.02 7.56
CA PHE A 194 -8.73 -12.73 6.69
C PHE A 194 -9.73 -11.76 6.05
N PRO A 195 -9.24 -10.75 5.30
CA PRO A 195 -10.12 -9.83 4.61
C PRO A 195 -10.95 -10.60 3.58
N GLN A 196 -12.27 -10.37 3.56
CA GLN A 196 -13.17 -10.93 2.56
C GLN A 196 -13.27 -12.48 2.58
N THR A 197 -12.76 -13.14 3.62
CA THR A 197 -12.82 -14.60 3.75
C THR A 197 -14.18 -15.04 4.34
N PRO A 198 -14.92 -15.94 3.67
CA PRO A 198 -16.17 -16.47 4.20
C PRO A 198 -15.98 -17.18 5.56
N PRO A 199 -16.93 -17.05 6.52
CA PRO A 199 -16.81 -17.68 7.84
C PRO A 199 -16.63 -19.21 7.80
N THR A 200 -17.24 -19.86 6.82
CA THR A 200 -17.11 -21.31 6.58
C THR A 200 -15.67 -21.69 6.27
N PHE A 201 -15.04 -20.99 5.32
CA PHE A 201 -13.65 -21.25 4.96
C PHE A 201 -12.69 -20.89 6.09
N LEU A 202 -12.94 -19.80 6.82
CA LEU A 202 -12.14 -19.44 7.99
C LEU A 202 -12.16 -20.55 9.07
N THR A 203 -13.29 -21.21 9.26
CA THR A 203 -13.41 -22.36 10.18
C THR A 203 -12.54 -23.52 9.72
N THR A 204 -12.52 -23.79 8.42
CA THR A 204 -11.63 -24.80 7.82
C THR A 204 -10.15 -24.44 7.97
N LEU A 205 -9.76 -23.17 7.74
CA LEU A 205 -8.37 -22.74 7.91
C LEU A 205 -7.90 -22.90 9.37
N ARG A 206 -8.78 -22.62 10.34
CA ARG A 206 -8.51 -22.83 11.77
C ARG A 206 -8.34 -24.31 12.11
N SER A 207 -9.23 -25.19 11.64
CA SER A 207 -9.12 -26.63 11.92
C SER A 207 -7.87 -27.25 11.28
N GLN A 208 -7.39 -26.68 10.17
CA GLN A 208 -6.12 -27.05 9.53
C GLN A 208 -4.89 -26.44 10.21
N GLY A 209 -5.06 -25.60 11.24
CA GLY A 209 -3.96 -24.93 11.94
C GLY A 209 -3.20 -23.93 11.08
N LEU A 210 -3.87 -23.29 10.13
CA LEU A 210 -3.25 -22.31 9.21
C LEU A 210 -3.38 -20.86 9.70
N CYS A 211 -4.23 -20.61 10.69
CA CYS A 211 -4.37 -19.29 11.29
C CYS A 211 -3.26 -19.06 12.33
N ALA A 212 -2.61 -17.91 12.24
CA ALA A 212 -1.57 -17.49 13.17
C ALA A 212 -1.84 -16.05 13.66
N GLU A 213 -1.18 -15.65 14.74
CA GLU A 213 -1.26 -14.28 15.22
C GLU A 213 -0.47 -13.33 14.30
N THR A 214 -0.86 -12.05 14.30
CA THR A 214 -0.12 -11.01 13.59
C THR A 214 1.15 -10.69 14.35
N ASP A 215 2.29 -10.89 13.69
CA ASP A 215 3.59 -10.52 14.21
C ASP A 215 4.01 -9.10 13.84
N SER A 216 4.91 -8.53 14.65
CA SER A 216 5.60 -7.31 14.28
C SER A 216 6.51 -7.54 13.06
N THR A 217 6.67 -6.53 12.21
CA THR A 217 7.62 -6.57 11.07
C THR A 217 9.05 -6.93 11.49
N LYS A 218 9.44 -6.69 12.75
CA LYS A 218 10.78 -7.03 13.26
C LYS A 218 11.00 -8.54 13.36
N THR A 219 9.94 -9.34 13.46
CA THR A 219 10.02 -10.80 13.56
C THR A 219 10.69 -11.37 12.31
N LEU A 220 10.40 -10.82 11.12
CA LEU A 220 11.05 -11.19 9.85
C LEU A 220 12.59 -11.23 9.97
N ASN A 221 13.18 -10.26 10.66
CA ASN A 221 14.64 -10.14 10.79
C ASN A 221 15.28 -11.29 11.60
N LYS A 222 14.49 -12.08 12.32
CA LYS A 222 14.96 -13.22 13.12
C LYS A 222 15.10 -14.50 12.31
N HIS A 223 14.49 -14.61 11.14
CA HIS A 223 14.46 -15.83 10.34
C HIS A 223 15.40 -15.71 9.14
N ARG A 224 15.97 -16.83 8.70
CA ARG A 224 16.86 -16.88 7.53
C ARG A 224 16.09 -16.87 6.22
N TYR A 225 15.03 -17.67 6.10
CA TYR A 225 14.29 -17.84 4.85
C TYR A 225 12.89 -17.24 4.97
N LEU A 226 12.55 -16.33 4.06
CA LEU A 226 11.30 -15.57 4.14
C LEU A 226 10.50 -15.77 2.86
N LEU A 227 9.26 -16.23 3.01
CA LEU A 227 8.32 -16.33 1.89
C LEU A 227 7.79 -14.93 1.53
N ASP A 228 7.89 -14.59 0.25
CA ASP A 228 7.24 -13.43 -0.34
C ASP A 228 6.25 -13.88 -1.39
N ILE A 229 4.96 -13.73 -1.07
CA ILE A 229 3.85 -14.27 -1.87
C ILE A 229 2.93 -13.11 -2.21
N ASP A 230 2.55 -13.02 -3.48
CA ASP A 230 1.61 -12.01 -3.95
C ASP A 230 0.24 -12.09 -3.28
N GLY A 231 -0.45 -10.96 -3.28
CA GLY A 231 -1.78 -10.79 -2.73
C GLY A 231 -2.76 -10.51 -3.86
N ASN A 232 -3.45 -9.37 -3.78
CA ASN A 232 -4.22 -8.86 -4.93
C ASN A 232 -3.30 -8.51 -6.11
N THR A 233 -2.09 -8.05 -5.80
CA THR A 233 -0.98 -7.73 -6.72
C THR A 233 0.34 -7.93 -5.96
N SER A 234 1.45 -7.40 -6.49
CA SER A 234 2.76 -7.45 -5.84
C SER A 234 2.72 -7.01 -4.36
N SER A 235 3.28 -7.85 -3.50
CA SER A 235 3.39 -7.60 -2.06
C SER A 235 4.03 -6.23 -1.74
N TRP A 236 3.36 -5.42 -0.92
CA TRP A 236 3.60 -3.96 -0.83
C TRP A 236 5.04 -3.53 -0.50
N HIS A 237 5.73 -4.28 0.37
CA HIS A 237 7.08 -3.91 0.83
C HIS A 237 7.87 -5.09 1.39
N ARG A 238 7.33 -6.31 1.35
CA ARG A 238 7.94 -7.47 1.98
C ARG A 238 9.25 -7.86 1.30
N PHE A 239 9.26 -7.96 -0.03
CA PHE A 239 10.48 -8.22 -0.79
C PHE A 239 11.63 -7.28 -0.40
N TRP A 240 11.34 -5.98 -0.30
CA TRP A 240 12.31 -4.97 0.14
C TRP A 240 12.79 -5.18 1.58
N LEU A 241 11.88 -5.53 2.50
CA LEU A 241 12.25 -5.83 3.89
C LEU A 241 13.16 -7.06 4.00
N ILE A 242 12.89 -8.10 3.22
CA ILE A 242 13.71 -9.33 3.20
C ILE A 242 15.15 -8.97 2.85
N GLY A 243 15.33 -8.23 1.75
CA GLY A 243 16.65 -7.74 1.33
C GLY A 243 17.32 -6.84 2.39
N THR A 244 16.56 -5.91 2.97
CA THR A 244 17.07 -5.01 4.04
C THR A 244 17.53 -5.78 5.28
N PHE A 245 16.89 -6.91 5.59
CA PHE A 245 17.25 -7.76 6.71
C PHE A 245 18.37 -8.74 6.40
N GLY A 246 18.86 -8.84 5.16
CA GLY A 246 19.86 -9.84 4.77
C GLY A 246 19.35 -11.26 4.94
N CYS A 247 18.06 -11.46 4.66
CA CYS A 247 17.40 -12.76 4.66
C CYS A 247 17.33 -13.31 3.22
N VAL A 248 17.11 -14.61 3.07
CA VAL A 248 16.93 -15.26 1.77
C VAL A 248 15.45 -15.15 1.35
N PRO A 249 15.12 -14.45 0.26
CA PRO A 249 13.76 -14.41 -0.28
C PRO A 249 13.43 -15.71 -1.01
N ILE A 250 12.24 -16.24 -0.76
CA ILE A 250 11.62 -17.29 -1.58
C ILE A 250 10.31 -16.70 -2.13
N ARG A 251 10.32 -16.39 -3.42
CA ARG A 251 9.30 -15.58 -4.10
C ARG A 251 8.30 -16.45 -4.84
N PHE A 252 7.01 -16.15 -4.67
CA PHE A 252 5.90 -16.74 -5.41
C PHE A 252 5.08 -15.62 -6.05
N GLU A 253 5.05 -15.63 -7.38
CA GLU A 253 4.31 -14.67 -8.20
C GLU A 253 3.07 -15.36 -8.77
N THR A 254 1.99 -14.60 -8.88
CA THR A 254 0.68 -15.07 -9.36
C THR A 254 0.29 -14.35 -10.63
#